data_AF-A0A519C4V9-F1
#
_entry.id   AF-A0A519C4V9-F1
#
_cell.length_a   1.000
_cell.length_b   1.000
_cell.length_c   1.000
_cell.angle_alpha   90.00
_cell.angle_beta   90.00
_cell.angle_gamma   90.00
#
_symmetry.space_group_name_H-M   'P 1'
#
loop_
_entity.id
_entity.type
_entity.pdbx_description
1 polymer ?
#
loop_
_entity_poly.entity_id
_entity_poly.type
_entity_poly.pdbx_seq_one_letter_code
_entity_poly.pdbx_strand_id
1 'polypeptide(L)'
;MRAKTQDPEHARRSVEASLDKDWLLGESRWWPANEGRPPLLRDGEIEPSEPWITTDAVSGGRGWMRQRLQPAGSKILLPTSWSLFFLISTVFPLAFPDKTPIDDQNLAIVLFSIAWILTLVPILSMSDGLENRARKKFDVYPFAFLPFLFGVMIFVLHIIIDSRLGWISYLCFLYSWALTISNLAQSVKPSSGRWLLPIKVEDVNLEILADGWERKSKVFRNGLIASWSEILDDYSADLVGISHGKHRFIAIVLRHRSGLIHDIFTSNFVENKLFTEIISKPPLTISGDAWPSNFIINFEEE
;
A
#
# COMPACT_ATOMS: atom_id res chain seq x y z
N MET A 1 19.98 -16.78 -9.76
CA MET A 1 20.23 -15.75 -8.74
C MET A 1 18.97 -15.60 -7.90
N ARG A 2 18.99 -16.10 -6.66
CA ARG A 2 17.88 -15.92 -5.71
C ARG A 2 17.93 -14.46 -5.29
N ALA A 3 16.92 -13.66 -5.65
CA ALA A 3 16.81 -12.29 -5.14
C ALA A 3 16.95 -12.37 -3.61
N LYS A 4 17.92 -11.64 -3.03
CA LYS A 4 17.95 -11.43 -1.59
C LYS A 4 16.59 -10.83 -1.25
N THR A 5 15.77 -11.60 -0.54
CA THR A 5 14.55 -11.10 0.10
C THR A 5 14.98 -9.86 0.87
N GLN A 6 14.49 -8.69 0.46
CA GLN A 6 14.56 -7.50 1.30
C GLN A 6 14.08 -7.88 2.68
N ASP A 7 14.86 -7.53 3.71
CA ASP A 7 14.47 -7.76 5.09
C ASP A 7 13.08 -7.15 5.31
N PRO A 8 12.04 -7.95 5.62
CA PRO A 8 10.69 -7.42 5.83
C PRO A 8 10.63 -6.39 6.95
N GLU A 9 11.58 -6.37 7.90
CA GLU A 9 11.70 -5.27 8.87
C GLU A 9 12.09 -3.95 8.21
N HIS A 10 12.95 -3.97 7.19
CA HIS A 10 13.39 -2.75 6.51
C HIS A 10 12.28 -2.16 5.62
N ALA A 11 11.49 -3.00 4.95
CA ALA A 11 10.33 -2.58 4.19
C ALA A 11 9.22 -2.00 5.11
N ARG A 12 8.96 -2.63 6.27
CA ARG A 12 8.01 -2.12 7.28
C ARG A 12 8.43 -0.76 7.85
N ARG A 13 9.71 -0.56 8.18
CA ARG A 13 10.22 0.73 8.65
C ARG A 13 10.07 1.87 7.64
N SER A 14 9.87 1.56 6.35
CA SER A 14 9.72 2.59 5.31
C SER A 14 8.31 3.17 5.16
N VAL A 15 7.32 2.57 5.82
CA VAL A 15 5.90 2.98 5.80
C VAL A 15 5.36 3.35 7.18
N GLU A 16 6.09 3.04 8.24
CA GLU A 16 5.77 3.41 9.63
C GLU A 16 6.49 4.69 10.04
N ALA A 17 6.01 5.35 11.10
CA ALA A 17 6.70 6.53 11.63
C ALA A 17 8.01 6.12 12.31
N SER A 18 9.01 7.00 12.23
CA SER A 18 10.35 6.73 12.74
C SER A 18 10.48 6.85 14.26
N LEU A 19 9.61 7.62 14.91
CA LEU A 19 9.62 7.84 16.36
C LEU A 19 8.44 7.14 17.02
N ASP A 20 8.66 6.58 18.20
CA ASP A 20 7.61 5.87 18.97
C ASP A 20 6.38 6.76 19.24
N LYS A 21 6.61 8.03 19.60
CA LYS A 21 5.52 9.00 19.85
C LYS A 21 4.64 9.26 18.62
N ASP A 22 5.18 9.07 17.42
CA ASP A 22 4.49 9.31 16.15
C ASP A 22 4.01 7.97 15.54
N TRP A 23 4.30 6.83 16.17
CA TRP A 23 4.08 5.51 15.60
C TRP A 23 2.61 5.22 15.31
N LEU A 24 1.69 5.74 16.15
CA LEU A 24 0.25 5.59 16.00
C LEU A 24 -0.37 6.64 15.08
N LEU A 25 -0.10 7.93 15.32
CA LEU A 25 -0.75 9.03 14.59
C LEU A 25 -0.07 9.38 13.26
N GLY A 26 1.14 8.89 13.03
CA GLY A 26 1.99 9.24 11.89
C GLY A 26 2.75 10.55 12.08
N GLU A 27 3.68 10.82 11.17
CA GLU A 27 4.52 12.02 11.24
C GLU A 27 3.83 13.22 10.57
N SER A 28 3.88 14.42 11.18
CA SER A 28 3.27 15.63 10.60
C SER A 28 3.72 15.91 9.16
N ARG A 29 4.98 15.59 8.81
CA ARG A 29 5.53 15.79 7.44
C ARG A 29 4.80 14.99 6.35
N TRP A 30 4.05 13.96 6.71
CA TRP A 30 3.23 13.21 5.74
C TRP A 30 2.02 14.02 5.26
N TRP A 31 1.63 15.06 6.00
CA TRP A 31 0.49 15.93 5.70
C TRP A 31 0.88 17.41 5.78
N PRO A 32 1.66 17.92 4.81
CA PRO A 32 2.25 19.26 4.87
C PRO A 32 1.23 20.41 4.89
N ALA A 33 -0.05 20.14 4.60
CA ALA A 33 -1.12 21.13 4.66
C ALA A 33 -1.72 21.32 6.07
N ASN A 34 -1.33 20.50 7.06
CA ASN A 34 -1.79 20.63 8.45
C ASN A 34 -0.67 21.22 9.31
N GLU A 35 -0.96 22.33 9.98
CA GLU A 35 -0.10 22.87 11.04
C GLU A 35 -0.32 22.08 12.34
N GLY A 36 0.76 21.68 13.02
CA GLY A 36 0.70 20.99 14.31
C GLY A 36 0.72 19.46 14.24
N ARG A 37 0.35 18.81 15.36
CA ARG A 37 0.26 17.35 15.47
C ARG A 37 -0.97 16.82 14.72
N PRO A 38 -0.90 15.61 14.13
CA PRO A 38 -2.08 15.01 13.52
C PRO A 38 -3.22 14.84 14.55
N PRO A 39 -4.48 15.08 14.17
CA PRO A 39 -5.61 14.87 15.07
C PRO A 39 -5.81 13.38 15.40
N LEU A 40 -6.55 13.11 16.47
CA LEU A 40 -6.88 11.73 16.88
C LEU A 40 -7.74 11.01 15.84
N LEU A 41 -8.69 11.71 15.22
CA LEU A 41 -9.51 11.22 14.12
C LEU A 41 -9.38 12.16 12.92
N ARG A 42 -9.20 11.60 11.72
CA ARG A 42 -9.13 12.36 10.46
C ARG A 42 -10.41 12.18 9.64
N ASP A 43 -10.64 13.08 8.70
CA ASP A 43 -11.78 12.99 7.78
C ASP A 43 -11.84 11.63 7.07
N GLY A 44 -13.02 11.00 7.13
CA GLY A 44 -13.28 9.69 6.53
C GLY A 44 -12.87 8.48 7.38
N GLU A 45 -12.13 8.69 8.48
CA GLU A 45 -11.89 7.66 9.49
C GLU A 45 -13.13 7.51 10.38
N ILE A 46 -13.44 6.26 10.74
CA ILE A 46 -14.60 5.92 11.57
C ILE A 46 -14.08 5.10 12.75
N GLU A 47 -14.51 5.40 13.97
CA GLU A 47 -14.20 4.52 15.10
C GLU A 47 -15.10 3.27 15.04
N PRO A 48 -14.55 2.08 15.31
CA PRO A 48 -15.35 0.86 15.36
C PRO A 48 -16.39 0.96 16.48
N SER A 49 -17.59 0.46 16.20
CA SER A 49 -18.65 0.35 17.20
C SER A 49 -18.45 -0.86 18.11
N GLU A 50 -19.26 -0.98 19.16
CA GLU A 50 -19.37 -2.24 19.90
C GLU A 50 -19.61 -3.42 18.93
N PRO A 51 -19.01 -4.61 19.18
CA PRO A 51 -18.34 -5.04 20.41
C PRO A 51 -16.81 -4.79 20.45
N TRP A 52 -16.27 -3.92 19.60
CA TRP A 52 -14.85 -3.60 19.63
C TRP A 52 -14.49 -2.82 20.89
N ILE A 53 -13.45 -3.28 21.60
CA ILE A 53 -12.84 -2.54 22.69
C ILE A 53 -11.69 -1.74 22.09
N THR A 54 -11.85 -0.43 21.98
CA THR A 54 -10.83 0.48 21.47
C THR A 54 -10.30 1.44 22.53
N THR A 55 -9.15 2.00 22.23
CA THR A 55 -8.57 3.12 22.95
C THR A 55 -7.84 4.02 21.94
N ASP A 56 -7.27 5.14 22.41
CA ASP A 56 -6.59 6.13 21.60
C ASP A 56 -5.20 6.49 22.17
N ALA A 57 -4.43 7.22 21.37
CA ALA A 57 -3.07 7.61 21.70
C ALA A 57 -2.95 8.59 22.89
N VAL A 58 -4.05 9.09 23.47
CA VAL A 58 -4.05 9.98 24.65
C VAL A 58 -4.40 9.22 25.91
N SER A 59 -5.52 8.50 25.85
CA SER A 59 -6.08 7.76 26.96
C SER A 59 -5.25 6.53 27.30
N GLY A 60 -4.71 5.83 26.29
CA GLY A 60 -3.97 4.59 26.50
C GLY A 60 -4.81 3.49 27.14
N GLY A 61 -4.19 2.56 27.86
CA GLY A 61 -4.90 1.45 28.50
C GLY A 61 -5.01 0.23 27.59
N ARG A 62 -6.16 -0.45 27.55
CA ARG A 62 -6.33 -1.73 26.81
C ARG A 62 -7.29 -1.56 25.63
N GLY A 63 -7.10 -2.38 24.60
CA GLY A 63 -7.95 -2.41 23.42
C GLY A 63 -7.19 -2.14 22.13
N TRP A 64 -7.93 -2.18 21.03
CA TRP A 64 -7.40 -1.92 19.69
C TRP A 64 -7.12 -0.43 19.50
N MET A 65 -6.00 -0.10 18.85
CA MET A 65 -5.73 1.27 18.38
C MET A 65 -5.42 1.28 16.89
N ARG A 66 -5.86 2.34 16.22
CA ARG A 66 -5.48 2.66 14.86
C ARG A 66 -4.00 3.06 14.81
N GLN A 67 -3.29 2.48 13.86
CA GLN A 67 -1.97 2.92 13.41
C GLN A 67 -2.06 3.48 12.00
N ARG A 68 -1.70 4.75 11.82
CA ARG A 68 -1.60 5.38 10.50
C ARG A 68 -0.29 5.01 9.84
N LEU A 69 -0.38 4.63 8.58
CA LEU A 69 0.79 4.34 7.74
C LEU A 69 1.03 5.50 6.78
N GLN A 70 2.26 5.66 6.33
CA GLN A 70 2.63 6.72 5.40
C GLN A 70 1.75 6.64 4.13
N PRO A 71 1.03 7.72 3.78
CA PRO A 71 0.19 7.73 2.59
C PRO A 71 1.02 7.46 1.33
N ALA A 72 0.59 6.48 0.53
CA ALA A 72 1.31 6.11 -0.70
C ALA A 72 1.25 7.22 -1.77
N GLY A 73 0.18 8.03 -1.77
CA GLY A 73 -0.07 9.05 -2.80
C GLY A 73 1.10 10.03 -3.01
N SER A 74 1.74 10.49 -1.93
CA SER A 74 2.87 11.44 -2.03
C SER A 74 4.10 10.83 -2.71
N LYS A 75 4.36 9.53 -2.50
CA LYS A 75 5.47 8.80 -3.14
C LYS A 75 5.22 8.50 -4.61
N ILE A 76 3.96 8.47 -5.04
CA ILE A 76 3.56 8.08 -6.40
C ILE A 76 3.38 9.30 -7.30
N LEU A 77 2.78 10.37 -6.77
CA LEU A 77 2.37 11.53 -7.57
C LEU A 77 3.55 12.14 -8.34
N LEU A 78 4.63 12.48 -7.65
CA LEU A 78 5.77 13.16 -8.28
C LEU A 78 6.44 12.32 -9.39
N PRO A 79 6.82 11.04 -9.16
CA PRO A 79 7.32 10.18 -10.24
C PRO A 79 6.33 10.06 -11.41
N THR A 80 5.03 9.90 -11.13
CA THR A 80 4.04 9.76 -12.20
C THR A 80 3.86 11.04 -13.04
N SER A 81 3.94 12.23 -12.44
CA SER A 81 3.92 13.49 -13.20
C SER A 81 5.11 13.61 -14.15
N TRP A 82 6.32 13.29 -13.68
CA TRP A 82 7.51 13.28 -14.54
C TRP A 82 7.45 12.18 -15.60
N SER A 83 6.85 11.03 -15.30
CA SER A 83 6.70 9.97 -16.28
C SER A 83 5.89 10.41 -17.51
N LEU A 84 4.82 11.19 -17.32
CA LEU A 84 4.03 11.73 -18.44
C LEU A 84 4.87 12.69 -19.29
N PHE A 85 5.60 13.58 -18.63
CA PHE A 85 6.49 14.53 -19.31
C PHE A 85 7.46 13.80 -20.22
N PHE A 86 8.22 12.84 -19.68
CA PHE A 86 9.19 12.07 -20.47
C PHE A 86 8.55 11.21 -21.56
N LEU A 87 7.35 10.68 -21.30
CA LEU A 87 6.61 9.92 -22.30
C LEU A 87 6.30 10.82 -23.50
N ILE A 88 5.66 11.98 -23.27
CA ILE A 88 5.39 12.96 -24.34
C ILE A 88 6.68 13.45 -25.00
N SER A 89 7.75 13.68 -24.22
CA SER A 89 9.03 14.13 -24.75
C SER A 89 9.66 13.14 -25.76
N THR A 90 9.32 11.85 -25.67
CA THR A 90 9.77 10.80 -26.61
C THR A 90 9.41 11.13 -28.06
N VAL A 91 8.34 11.89 -28.30
CA VAL A 91 7.86 12.23 -29.64
C VAL A 91 8.76 13.24 -30.35
N PHE A 92 9.40 14.16 -29.63
CA PHE A 92 10.09 15.30 -30.25
C PHE A 92 11.30 14.92 -31.11
N PRO A 93 12.24 14.07 -30.66
CA PRO A 93 13.36 13.65 -31.50
C PRO A 93 12.89 12.95 -32.79
N LEU A 94 11.79 12.20 -32.72
CA LEU A 94 11.24 11.44 -33.84
C LEU A 94 10.45 12.31 -34.83
N ALA A 95 9.78 13.35 -34.34
CA ALA A 95 9.00 14.27 -35.18
C ALA A 95 9.85 15.39 -35.80
N PHE A 96 10.93 15.77 -35.14
CA PHE A 96 11.84 16.85 -35.55
C PHE A 96 13.30 16.36 -35.53
N PRO A 97 13.69 15.53 -36.52
CA PRO A 97 15.03 14.94 -36.55
C PRO A 97 16.13 15.99 -36.78
N ASP A 98 17.36 15.62 -36.43
CA ASP A 98 18.60 16.40 -36.63
C ASP A 98 18.63 17.74 -35.89
N LYS A 99 17.94 17.83 -34.74
CA LYS A 99 17.91 19.05 -33.90
C LYS A 99 18.79 18.99 -32.67
N THR A 100 19.34 17.81 -32.35
CA THR A 100 20.23 17.63 -31.21
C THR A 100 21.52 16.93 -31.63
N PRO A 101 22.62 17.06 -30.85
CA PRO A 101 23.88 16.35 -31.14
C PRO A 101 23.81 14.83 -30.92
N ILE A 102 22.74 14.34 -30.29
CA ILE A 102 22.51 12.93 -29.99
C ILE A 102 21.64 12.36 -31.10
N ASP A 103 21.90 11.12 -31.50
CA ASP A 103 21.03 10.37 -32.40
C ASP A 103 19.57 10.35 -31.88
N ASP A 104 18.63 10.72 -32.74
CA ASP A 104 17.23 10.97 -32.35
C ASP A 104 16.55 9.70 -31.81
N GLN A 105 16.89 8.53 -32.37
CA GLN A 105 16.35 7.25 -31.93
C GLN A 105 16.87 6.89 -30.53
N ASN A 106 18.16 7.05 -30.29
CA ASN A 106 18.75 6.85 -28.96
C ASN A 106 18.15 7.80 -27.92
N LEU A 107 17.98 9.08 -28.26
CA LEU A 107 17.35 10.04 -27.37
C LEU A 107 15.90 9.65 -27.04
N ALA A 108 15.11 9.23 -28.02
CA ALA A 108 13.75 8.74 -27.81
C ALA A 108 13.71 7.50 -26.91
N ILE A 109 14.62 6.53 -27.10
CA ILE A 109 14.71 5.33 -26.26
C ILE A 109 15.00 5.69 -24.80
N VAL A 110 15.93 6.64 -24.57
CA VAL A 110 16.27 7.09 -23.22
C VAL A 110 15.07 7.75 -22.54
N LEU A 111 14.39 8.68 -23.21
CA LEU A 111 13.22 9.37 -22.66
C LEU A 111 12.07 8.38 -22.36
N PHE A 112 11.78 7.47 -23.29
CA PHE A 112 10.79 6.41 -23.10
C PHE A 112 11.13 5.51 -21.92
N SER A 113 12.40 5.13 -21.79
CA SER A 113 12.86 4.29 -20.68
C SER A 113 12.72 4.99 -19.34
N ILE A 114 13.09 6.28 -19.26
CA ILE A 114 12.91 7.10 -18.05
C ILE A 114 11.42 7.17 -17.68
N ALA A 115 10.53 7.40 -18.65
CA ALA A 115 9.09 7.45 -18.41
C ALA A 115 8.58 6.16 -17.76
N TRP A 116 8.95 5.00 -18.29
CA TRP A 116 8.50 3.71 -17.75
C TRP A 116 9.17 3.33 -16.43
N ILE A 117 10.44 3.68 -16.22
CA ILE A 117 11.10 3.52 -14.92
C ILE A 117 10.36 4.32 -13.85
N LEU A 118 10.05 5.58 -14.12
CA LEU A 118 9.31 6.45 -13.20
C LEU A 118 7.87 5.98 -12.96
N THR A 119 7.27 5.27 -13.91
CA THR A 119 5.95 4.65 -13.76
C THR A 119 6.00 3.38 -12.90
N LEU A 120 7.00 2.52 -13.12
CA LEU A 120 7.04 1.17 -12.55
C LEU A 120 7.73 1.10 -11.17
N VAL A 121 8.78 1.89 -10.93
CA VAL A 121 9.51 1.85 -9.64
C VAL A 121 8.61 2.14 -8.44
N PRO A 122 7.73 3.16 -8.45
CA PRO A 122 6.81 3.39 -7.34
C PRO A 122 5.88 2.20 -7.08
N ILE A 123 5.39 1.54 -8.13
CA ILE A 123 4.54 0.34 -8.03
C ILE A 123 5.26 -0.78 -7.27
N LEU A 124 6.53 -1.04 -7.60
CA LEU A 124 7.31 -2.09 -6.96
C LEU A 124 7.56 -1.82 -5.47
N SER A 125 7.59 -0.54 -5.08
CA SER A 125 7.79 -0.13 -3.67
C SER A 125 6.53 -0.19 -2.80
N MET A 126 5.35 -0.52 -3.35
CA MET A 126 4.09 -0.55 -2.60
C MET A 126 3.91 -1.76 -1.70
N SER A 127 4.71 -2.81 -1.90
CA SER A 127 4.64 -4.03 -1.09
C SER A 127 5.47 -3.88 0.19
N ASP A 128 4.94 -4.40 1.28
CA ASP A 128 5.65 -4.53 2.56
C ASP A 128 6.50 -5.83 2.64
N GLY A 129 6.67 -6.54 1.53
CA GLY A 129 7.42 -7.77 1.43
C GLY A 129 6.69 -9.02 1.93
N LEU A 130 5.46 -8.90 2.45
CA LEU A 130 4.62 -10.04 2.80
C LEU A 130 3.89 -10.57 1.56
N GLU A 131 3.52 -11.86 1.62
CA GLU A 131 2.67 -12.47 0.60
C GLU A 131 1.34 -11.72 0.49
N ASN A 132 0.97 -11.32 -0.73
CA ASN A 132 -0.29 -10.65 -0.99
C ASN A 132 -1.33 -11.65 -1.51
N ARG A 133 -2.19 -12.15 -0.63
CA ARG A 133 -3.23 -13.13 -1.01
C ARG A 133 -4.36 -12.52 -1.85
N ALA A 134 -4.51 -11.19 -1.87
CA ALA A 134 -5.45 -10.53 -2.76
C ALA A 134 -5.00 -10.62 -4.24
N ARG A 135 -3.70 -10.85 -4.50
CA ARG A 135 -3.19 -11.02 -5.86
C ARG A 135 -3.52 -12.41 -6.40
N LYS A 136 -4.11 -12.42 -7.60
CA LYS A 136 -4.26 -13.64 -8.40
C LYS A 136 -2.90 -14.06 -8.97
N LYS A 137 -2.80 -15.31 -9.42
CA LYS A 137 -1.60 -15.81 -10.11
C LYS A 137 -1.30 -14.93 -11.34
N PHE A 138 -0.06 -14.43 -11.43
CA PHE A 138 0.39 -13.48 -12.47
C PHE A 138 -0.30 -12.10 -12.47
N ASP A 139 -0.87 -11.69 -11.34
CA ASP A 139 -1.44 -10.35 -11.22
C ASP A 139 -0.37 -9.26 -11.15
N VAL A 140 -0.28 -8.48 -12.23
CA VAL A 140 0.64 -7.35 -12.41
C VAL A 140 -0.01 -6.00 -12.06
N TYR A 141 -1.23 -5.99 -11.53
CA TYR A 141 -1.89 -4.77 -11.07
C TYR A 141 -1.00 -3.96 -10.11
N PRO A 142 -0.99 -2.62 -10.20
CA PRO A 142 -1.83 -1.73 -11.02
C PRO A 142 -1.38 -1.55 -12.49
N PHE A 143 -0.31 -2.21 -12.93
CA PHE A 143 0.20 -2.06 -14.30
C PHE A 143 -0.77 -2.63 -15.34
N ALA A 144 -1.18 -1.79 -16.29
CA ALA A 144 -2.01 -2.18 -17.42
C ALA A 144 -1.17 -2.91 -18.49
N PHE A 145 -0.83 -4.15 -18.20
CA PHE A 145 0.11 -4.95 -18.99
C PHE A 145 -0.39 -5.31 -20.39
N LEU A 146 -1.67 -5.61 -20.57
CA LEU A 146 -2.22 -6.01 -21.87
C LEU A 146 -2.03 -4.94 -22.97
N PRO A 147 -2.43 -3.67 -22.79
CA PRO A 147 -2.18 -2.65 -23.80
C PRO A 147 -0.68 -2.36 -23.98
N PHE A 148 0.13 -2.51 -22.93
CA PHE A 148 1.59 -2.39 -23.04
C PHE A 148 2.16 -3.47 -23.96
N LEU A 149 1.79 -4.73 -23.72
CA LEU A 149 2.23 -5.88 -24.51
C LEU A 149 1.82 -5.73 -25.98
N PHE A 150 0.59 -5.26 -26.23
CA PHE A 150 0.13 -4.98 -27.58
C PHE A 150 0.94 -3.87 -28.27
N GLY A 151 1.30 -2.82 -27.53
CA GLY A 151 2.24 -1.79 -28.00
C GLY A 151 3.60 -2.37 -28.40
N VAL A 152 4.17 -3.26 -27.58
CA VAL A 152 5.44 -3.96 -27.89
C VAL A 152 5.31 -4.80 -29.18
N MET A 153 4.23 -5.54 -29.34
CA MET A 153 4.00 -6.35 -30.55
C MET A 153 3.96 -5.47 -31.81
N ILE A 154 3.20 -4.37 -31.77
CA ILE A 154 3.12 -3.42 -32.90
C ILE A 154 4.48 -2.74 -33.15
N PHE A 155 5.24 -2.45 -32.09
CA PHE A 155 6.58 -1.86 -32.24
C PHE A 155 7.52 -2.75 -33.05
N VAL A 156 7.49 -4.06 -32.79
CA VAL A 156 8.28 -5.04 -33.57
C VAL A 156 7.84 -5.06 -35.02
N LEU A 157 6.53 -5.01 -35.29
CA LEU A 157 6.00 -4.92 -36.65
C LEU A 157 6.39 -3.63 -37.35
N HIS A 158 6.59 -2.52 -36.63
CA HIS A 158 7.07 -1.26 -37.21
C HIS A 158 8.45 -1.37 -37.85
N ILE A 159 9.31 -2.23 -37.32
CA ILE A 159 10.66 -2.47 -37.84
C ILE A 159 10.61 -3.33 -39.12
N ILE A 160 9.66 -4.27 -39.18
CA ILE A 160 9.61 -5.30 -40.23
C ILE A 160 8.74 -4.87 -41.41
N ILE A 161 7.65 -4.12 -41.16
CA ILE A 161 6.58 -3.89 -42.15
C ILE A 161 6.52 -2.42 -42.59
N ASP A 162 6.19 -1.51 -41.67
CA ASP A 162 5.94 -0.10 -42.00
C ASP A 162 6.25 0.78 -40.77
N SER A 163 7.05 1.84 -40.99
CA SER A 163 7.47 2.75 -39.93
C SER A 163 6.29 3.49 -39.26
N ARG A 164 5.17 3.67 -39.96
CA ARG A 164 3.95 4.31 -39.43
C ARG A 164 3.32 3.54 -38.28
N LEU A 165 3.54 2.22 -38.19
CA LEU A 165 3.08 1.40 -37.06
C LEU A 165 3.71 1.86 -35.74
N GLY A 166 4.85 2.56 -35.76
CA GLY A 166 5.47 3.13 -34.57
C GLY A 166 4.56 4.09 -33.83
N TRP A 167 3.76 4.89 -34.55
CA TRP A 167 2.77 5.78 -33.94
C TRP A 167 1.62 5.04 -33.27
N ILE A 168 1.17 3.93 -33.88
CA ILE A 168 0.11 3.09 -33.30
C ILE A 168 0.62 2.42 -32.02
N SER A 169 1.84 1.88 -32.06
CA SER A 169 2.52 1.33 -30.88
C SER A 169 2.63 2.37 -29.75
N TYR A 170 3.04 3.59 -30.09
CA TYR A 170 3.14 4.69 -29.13
C TYR A 170 1.77 5.05 -28.50
N LEU A 171 0.69 5.06 -29.27
CA LEU A 171 -0.68 5.22 -28.73
C LEU A 171 -1.05 4.10 -27.75
N CYS A 172 -0.67 2.86 -28.02
CA CYS A 172 -0.87 1.76 -27.08
C CYS A 172 -0.10 1.96 -25.77
N PHE A 173 1.14 2.47 -25.82
CA PHE A 173 1.91 2.82 -24.63
C PHE A 173 1.28 3.96 -23.83
N LEU A 174 0.82 5.03 -24.50
CA LEU A 174 0.08 6.12 -23.85
C LEU A 174 -1.19 5.61 -23.17
N TYR A 175 -1.95 4.73 -23.84
CA TYR A 175 -3.16 4.15 -23.28
C TYR A 175 -2.87 3.24 -22.06
N SER A 176 -1.83 2.41 -22.15
CA SER A 176 -1.35 1.60 -21.02
C SER A 176 -0.92 2.46 -19.84
N TRP A 177 -0.19 3.55 -20.10
CA TRP A 177 0.20 4.51 -19.09
C TRP A 177 -1.04 5.13 -18.42
N ALA A 178 -2.00 5.64 -19.19
CA ALA A 178 -3.21 6.28 -18.65
C ALA A 178 -4.03 5.32 -17.77
N LEU A 179 -4.21 4.07 -18.22
CA LEU A 179 -4.88 3.04 -17.41
C LEU A 179 -4.09 2.70 -16.13
N THR A 180 -2.77 2.61 -16.22
CA THR A 180 -1.91 2.35 -15.05
C THR A 180 -2.04 3.47 -14.01
N ILE A 181 -2.07 4.73 -14.44
CA ILE A 181 -2.29 5.88 -13.56
C ILE A 181 -3.69 5.87 -12.96
N SER A 182 -4.72 5.51 -13.73
CA SER A 182 -6.08 5.37 -13.21
C SER A 182 -6.17 4.30 -12.12
N ASN A 183 -5.59 3.12 -12.37
CA ASN A 183 -5.50 2.04 -11.38
C ASN A 183 -4.75 2.45 -10.11
N LEU A 184 -3.65 3.19 -10.28
CA LEU A 184 -2.88 3.75 -9.17
C LEU A 184 -3.71 4.74 -8.34
N ALA A 185 -4.38 5.68 -8.99
CA ALA A 185 -5.23 6.67 -8.34
C ALA A 185 -6.36 6.01 -7.54
N GLN A 186 -6.98 4.96 -8.08
CA GLN A 186 -8.00 4.18 -7.37
C GLN A 186 -7.40 3.44 -6.17
N SER A 187 -6.21 2.86 -6.34
CA SER A 187 -5.53 2.11 -5.27
C SER A 187 -5.15 2.98 -4.08
N VAL A 188 -4.80 4.25 -4.28
CA VAL A 188 -4.34 5.15 -3.20
C VAL A 188 -5.46 5.98 -2.58
N LYS A 189 -6.69 5.84 -3.09
CA LYS A 189 -7.84 6.62 -2.62
C LYS A 189 -8.20 6.30 -1.16
N PRO A 190 -8.25 5.03 -0.71
CA PRO A 190 -8.48 4.73 0.70
C PRO A 190 -7.27 5.15 1.56
N SER A 191 -7.52 5.52 2.82
CA SER A 191 -6.44 5.85 3.74
C SER A 191 -5.60 4.61 4.08
N SER A 192 -4.30 4.82 4.30
CA SER A 192 -3.39 3.76 4.70
C SER A 192 -3.29 3.67 6.21
N GLY A 193 -3.69 2.53 6.77
CA GLY A 193 -3.68 2.30 8.20
C GLY A 193 -3.96 0.85 8.54
N ARG A 194 -3.71 0.48 9.78
CA ARG A 194 -4.00 -0.85 10.33
C ARG A 194 -4.39 -0.71 11.80
N TRP A 195 -5.00 -1.75 12.36
CA TRP A 195 -5.39 -1.74 13.76
C TRP A 195 -4.55 -2.71 14.56
N LEU A 196 -4.02 -2.25 15.68
CA LEU A 196 -3.09 -2.98 16.53
C LEU A 196 -3.72 -3.36 17.86
N LEU A 197 -3.38 -4.55 18.35
CA LEU A 197 -3.68 -4.99 19.70
C LEU A 197 -2.38 -5.44 20.39
N PRO A 198 -1.97 -4.85 21.52
CA PRO A 198 -0.87 -5.36 22.33
C PRO A 198 -1.23 -6.75 22.88
N ILE A 199 -0.28 -7.67 22.84
CA ILE A 199 -0.50 -9.05 23.32
C ILE A 199 0.72 -9.59 24.07
N LYS A 200 0.50 -10.63 24.88
CA LYS A 200 1.57 -11.53 25.32
C LYS A 200 1.76 -12.62 24.29
N VAL A 201 2.99 -13.14 24.19
CA VAL A 201 3.31 -14.18 23.21
C VAL A 201 2.52 -15.47 23.49
N GLU A 202 2.26 -15.73 24.76
CA GLU A 202 1.51 -16.90 25.24
C GLU A 202 0.05 -16.88 24.77
N ASP A 203 -0.53 -15.69 24.56
CA ASP A 203 -1.92 -15.53 24.14
C ASP A 203 -2.17 -16.14 22.74
N VAL A 204 -1.17 -16.11 21.86
CA VAL A 204 -1.29 -16.64 20.48
C VAL A 204 -1.50 -18.15 20.45
N ASN A 205 -1.01 -18.86 21.48
CA ASN A 205 -1.16 -20.31 21.57
C ASN A 205 -2.59 -20.72 21.99
N LEU A 206 -3.38 -19.78 22.54
CA LEU A 206 -4.74 -20.02 22.99
C LEU A 206 -5.73 -19.96 21.82
N GLU A 207 -6.90 -20.58 21.97
CA GLU A 207 -8.02 -20.44 21.03
C GLU A 207 -8.71 -19.08 21.21
N ILE A 208 -8.10 -18.05 20.63
CA ILE A 208 -8.54 -16.65 20.74
C ILE A 208 -9.12 -16.07 19.45
N LEU A 209 -9.07 -16.82 18.33
CA LEU A 209 -9.59 -16.35 17.04
C LEU A 209 -11.11 -16.41 17.05
N ALA A 210 -11.75 -15.34 16.59
CA ALA A 210 -13.18 -15.31 16.34
C ALA A 210 -13.56 -16.11 15.08
N ASP A 211 -14.84 -16.43 14.94
CA ASP A 211 -15.38 -17.08 13.76
C ASP A 211 -15.02 -16.32 12.47
N GLY A 212 -14.79 -17.06 11.38
CA GLY A 212 -14.35 -16.53 10.09
C GLY A 212 -12.83 -16.32 9.96
N TRP A 213 -12.06 -16.46 11.05
CA TRP A 213 -10.60 -16.39 10.99
C TRP A 213 -9.94 -17.78 11.00
N GLU A 214 -9.18 -18.07 9.94
CA GLU A 214 -8.40 -19.30 9.83
C GLU A 214 -6.99 -19.12 10.35
N ARG A 215 -6.63 -19.93 11.35
CA ARG A 215 -5.27 -19.96 11.90
C ARG A 215 -4.25 -20.42 10.86
N LYS A 216 -3.17 -19.66 10.69
CA LYS A 216 -2.02 -19.98 9.82
C LYS A 216 -0.72 -20.21 10.60
N SER A 217 -0.62 -19.70 11.83
CA SER A 217 0.48 -19.96 12.76
C SER A 217 -0.05 -20.32 14.15
N LYS A 218 0.60 -21.28 14.81
CA LYS A 218 0.32 -21.64 16.22
C LYS A 218 1.21 -20.88 17.21
N VAL A 219 2.24 -20.21 16.72
CA VAL A 219 3.22 -19.49 17.54
C VAL A 219 3.29 -18.05 17.06
N PHE A 220 3.57 -17.12 17.98
CA PHE A 220 3.85 -15.74 17.60
C PHE A 220 5.04 -15.68 16.63
N ARG A 221 4.89 -14.90 15.56
CA ARG A 221 5.95 -14.56 14.62
C ARG A 221 5.70 -13.20 14.02
N ASN A 222 6.76 -12.54 13.59
CA ASN A 222 6.63 -11.38 12.72
C ASN A 222 6.10 -11.84 11.35
N GLY A 223 4.87 -11.49 11.00
CA GLY A 223 4.21 -11.99 9.79
C GLY A 223 2.86 -12.68 10.06
N LEU A 224 2.39 -13.47 9.11
CA LEU A 224 1.02 -13.99 9.09
C LEU A 224 0.71 -14.93 10.28
N ILE A 225 -0.35 -14.64 11.03
CA ILE A 225 -0.86 -15.44 12.16
C ILE A 225 -2.18 -16.12 11.80
N ALA A 226 -3.11 -15.38 11.22
CA ALA A 226 -4.39 -15.88 10.76
C ALA A 226 -4.88 -15.08 9.55
N SER A 227 -5.87 -15.60 8.85
CA SER A 227 -6.42 -15.02 7.64
C SER A 227 -7.94 -15.11 7.67
N TRP A 228 -8.62 -14.10 7.13
CA TRP A 228 -10.07 -14.21 6.92
C TRP A 228 -10.37 -15.30 5.90
N SER A 229 -11.39 -16.13 6.16
CA SER A 229 -11.74 -17.29 5.35
C SER A 229 -12.46 -16.93 4.05
N GLU A 230 -13.20 -15.82 4.05
CA GLU A 230 -14.03 -15.45 2.91
C GLU A 230 -13.30 -14.58 1.88
N ILE A 231 -13.88 -14.52 0.68
CA ILE A 231 -13.32 -13.80 -0.46
C ILE A 231 -13.72 -12.32 -0.37
N LEU A 232 -12.72 -11.42 -0.41
CA LEU A 232 -12.91 -9.97 -0.36
C LEU A 232 -12.53 -9.29 -1.70
N ASP A 233 -12.93 -9.85 -2.83
CA ASP A 233 -12.62 -9.35 -4.19
C ASP A 233 -11.14 -8.99 -4.42
N ASP A 234 -10.81 -7.70 -4.53
CA ASP A 234 -9.45 -7.16 -4.72
C ASP A 234 -8.67 -7.01 -3.40
N TYR A 235 -9.19 -7.56 -2.30
CA TYR A 235 -8.64 -7.48 -0.96
C TYR A 235 -8.42 -8.84 -0.30
N SER A 236 -7.55 -8.83 0.70
CA SER A 236 -7.37 -9.91 1.66
C SER A 236 -7.21 -9.31 3.05
N ALA A 237 -7.81 -9.94 4.05
CA ALA A 237 -7.66 -9.54 5.44
C ALA A 237 -6.83 -10.55 6.24
N ASP A 238 -5.91 -10.02 7.04
CA ASP A 238 -4.92 -10.79 7.78
C ASP A 238 -4.72 -10.32 9.21
N LEU A 239 -4.44 -11.27 10.08
CA LEU A 239 -3.81 -11.01 11.37
C LEU A 239 -2.31 -11.22 11.24
N VAL A 240 -1.55 -10.17 11.50
CA VAL A 240 -0.10 -10.15 11.36
C VAL A 240 0.54 -9.85 12.71
N GLY A 241 1.47 -10.70 13.14
CA GLY A 241 2.29 -10.43 14.32
C GLY A 241 3.35 -9.39 14.01
N ILE A 242 3.51 -8.43 14.92
CA ILE A 242 4.44 -7.30 14.81
C ILE A 242 5.21 -7.16 16.11
N SER A 243 6.52 -7.03 15.99
CA SER A 243 7.41 -6.73 17.11
C SER A 243 7.94 -5.31 16.97
N HIS A 244 7.82 -4.52 18.03
CA HIS A 244 8.46 -3.21 18.12
C HIS A 244 9.21 -3.10 19.44
N GLY A 245 10.54 -3.16 19.38
CA GLY A 245 11.38 -3.31 20.57
C GLY A 245 11.00 -4.55 21.39
N LYS A 246 10.65 -4.35 22.67
CA LYS A 246 10.19 -5.41 23.58
C LYS A 246 8.69 -5.72 23.49
N HIS A 247 7.94 -4.93 22.74
CA HIS A 247 6.49 -5.03 22.66
C HIS A 247 6.07 -5.90 21.48
N ARG A 248 4.93 -6.57 21.63
CA ARG A 248 4.37 -7.52 20.66
C ARG A 248 2.92 -7.15 20.41
N PHE A 249 2.54 -7.14 19.14
CA PHE A 249 1.23 -6.73 18.69
C PHE A 249 0.69 -7.72 17.67
N ILE A 250 -0.64 -7.83 17.61
CA ILE A 250 -1.36 -8.38 16.47
C ILE A 250 -1.95 -7.20 15.71
N ALA A 251 -1.69 -7.14 14.41
CA ALA A 251 -2.31 -6.18 13.50
C ALA A 251 -3.42 -6.83 12.68
N ILE A 252 -4.54 -6.14 12.53
CA ILE A 252 -5.47 -6.38 11.42
C ILE A 252 -4.96 -5.61 10.22
N VAL A 253 -4.66 -6.33 9.15
CA VAL A 253 -4.14 -5.77 7.90
C VAL A 253 -5.13 -6.10 6.79
N LEU A 254 -5.80 -5.06 6.27
CA LEU A 254 -6.58 -5.16 5.05
C LEU A 254 -5.68 -4.78 3.87
N ARG A 255 -5.30 -5.75 3.07
CA ARG A 255 -4.36 -5.57 1.96
C ARG A 255 -5.10 -5.58 0.64
N HIS A 256 -4.87 -4.56 -0.17
CA HIS A 256 -5.35 -4.49 -1.55
C HIS A 256 -4.41 -5.27 -2.49
N ARG A 257 -4.90 -5.75 -3.63
CA ARG A 257 -4.09 -6.42 -4.66
C ARG A 257 -2.93 -5.56 -5.19
N SER A 258 -2.99 -4.23 -5.08
CA SER A 258 -1.82 -3.36 -5.37
C SER A 258 -0.63 -3.63 -4.44
N GLY A 259 -0.85 -4.16 -3.24
CA GLY A 259 0.16 -4.34 -2.19
C GLY A 259 -0.02 -3.38 -1.01
N LEU A 260 -0.77 -2.30 -1.22
CA LEU A 260 -1.06 -1.30 -0.20
C LEU A 260 -1.93 -1.88 0.93
N ILE A 261 -1.71 -1.35 2.13
CA ILE A 261 -2.50 -1.63 3.31
C ILE A 261 -3.48 -0.48 3.49
N HIS A 262 -4.77 -0.79 3.58
CA HIS A 262 -5.84 0.18 3.78
C HIS A 262 -6.43 0.03 5.18
N ASP A 263 -6.85 1.15 5.76
CA ASP A 263 -7.59 1.13 7.01
C ASP A 263 -9.02 0.62 6.75
N ILE A 264 -9.37 -0.47 7.41
CA ILE A 264 -10.69 -1.11 7.29
C ILE A 264 -11.81 -0.26 7.91
N PHE A 265 -11.50 0.65 8.83
CA PHE A 265 -12.48 1.52 9.49
C PHE A 265 -12.48 2.91 8.87
N THR A 266 -12.91 2.96 7.61
CA THR A 266 -13.18 4.19 6.86
C THR A 266 -14.52 4.11 6.15
N SER A 267 -15.09 5.25 5.76
CA SER A 267 -16.38 5.31 5.05
C SER A 267 -16.42 4.42 3.80
N ASN A 268 -15.29 4.27 3.09
CA ASN A 268 -15.18 3.41 1.91
C ASN A 268 -15.47 1.92 2.18
N PHE A 269 -15.19 1.43 3.39
CA PHE A 269 -15.30 0.02 3.75
C PHE A 269 -16.46 -0.26 4.69
N VAL A 270 -16.73 0.62 5.65
CA VAL A 270 -17.82 0.46 6.62
C VAL A 270 -19.19 0.42 5.93
N GLU A 271 -19.38 1.21 4.88
CA GLU A 271 -20.62 1.24 4.10
C GLU A 271 -20.73 0.08 3.08
N ASN A 272 -19.64 -0.65 2.86
CA ASN A 272 -19.57 -1.71 1.86
C ASN A 272 -19.95 -3.07 2.48
N LYS A 273 -21.01 -3.66 1.93
CA LYS A 273 -21.57 -4.95 2.38
C LYS A 273 -20.56 -6.11 2.38
N LEU A 274 -19.55 -6.05 1.51
CA LEU A 274 -18.50 -7.08 1.43
C LEU A 274 -17.67 -7.15 2.73
N PHE A 275 -17.54 -6.04 3.46
CA PHE A 275 -16.72 -5.97 4.68
C PHE A 275 -17.55 -5.99 5.96
N THR A 276 -18.88 -6.06 5.88
CA THR A 276 -19.75 -5.97 7.05
C THR A 276 -19.45 -7.04 8.09
N GLU A 277 -19.22 -8.29 7.68
CA GLU A 277 -18.98 -9.39 8.63
C GLU A 277 -17.65 -9.23 9.37
N ILE A 278 -16.56 -8.94 8.66
CA ILE A 278 -15.24 -8.76 9.26
C ILE A 278 -15.16 -7.51 10.15
N ILE A 279 -15.93 -6.48 9.85
CA ILE A 279 -16.02 -5.25 10.65
C ILE A 279 -16.90 -5.46 11.90
N SER A 280 -17.89 -6.35 11.84
CA SER A 280 -18.92 -6.49 12.89
C SER A 280 -18.38 -6.94 14.24
N LYS A 281 -17.25 -7.66 14.28
CA LYS A 281 -16.68 -8.21 15.51
C LYS A 281 -15.15 -8.18 15.47
N PRO A 282 -14.48 -7.97 16.62
CA PRO A 282 -13.04 -8.06 16.68
C PRO A 282 -12.58 -9.47 16.30
N PRO A 283 -11.42 -9.60 15.64
CA PRO A 283 -10.91 -10.89 15.18
C PRO A 283 -10.39 -11.77 16.32
N LEU A 284 -10.20 -11.16 17.50
CA LEU A 284 -9.71 -11.80 18.70
C LEU A 284 -10.74 -11.62 19.83
N THR A 285 -10.97 -12.67 20.60
CA THR A 285 -11.90 -12.68 21.74
C THR A 285 -11.32 -12.06 23.01
N ILE A 286 -10.03 -11.72 23.00
CA ILE A 286 -9.31 -11.10 24.11
C ILE A 286 -9.27 -9.57 23.98
N SER A 287 -9.23 -8.86 25.12
CA SER A 287 -9.10 -7.40 25.15
C SER A 287 -7.67 -6.88 24.96
N GLY A 288 -6.69 -7.79 24.86
CA GLY A 288 -5.28 -7.45 24.76
C GLY A 288 -4.66 -6.94 26.07
N ASP A 289 -3.37 -6.66 25.99
CA ASP A 289 -2.55 -6.09 27.05
C ASP A 289 -2.63 -4.56 27.08
N ALA A 290 -2.11 -3.97 28.15
CA ALA A 290 -2.04 -2.51 28.26
C ALA A 290 -1.03 -1.93 27.25
N TRP A 291 -1.41 -0.83 26.62
CA TRP A 291 -0.58 -0.09 25.69
C TRP A 291 0.67 0.47 26.36
N PRO A 292 1.85 0.32 25.73
CA PRO A 292 3.09 0.86 26.29
C PRO A 292 3.09 2.39 26.28
N SER A 293 3.55 2.99 27.39
CA SER A 293 3.49 4.44 27.60
C SER A 293 4.33 5.26 26.61
N ASN A 294 5.36 4.68 25.99
CA ASN A 294 6.19 5.35 24.98
C ASN A 294 5.44 5.65 23.67
N PHE A 295 4.30 5.00 23.43
CA PHE A 295 3.43 5.29 22.28
C PHE A 295 2.27 6.25 22.63
N ILE A 296 2.09 6.57 23.92
CA ILE A 296 1.02 7.44 24.39
C ILE A 296 1.52 8.89 24.40
N ILE A 297 0.70 9.78 23.88
CA ILE A 297 0.99 11.19 23.66
C ILE A 297 0.34 12.00 24.77
N ASN A 298 1.14 12.83 25.44
CA ASN A 298 0.61 13.86 26.32
C ASN A 298 0.37 15.15 25.50
N PHE A 299 -0.88 15.60 25.44
CA PHE A 299 -1.27 16.84 24.74
C PHE A 299 -1.09 18.10 25.61
N GLU A 300 -0.85 17.94 26.92
CA GLU A 300 -0.74 19.07 27.87
C GLU A 300 0.63 19.80 27.87
N GLU A 301 1.63 19.30 27.13
CA GLU A 301 2.99 19.90 27.07
C GLU A 301 3.23 20.80 25.84
N GLU A 302 2.20 21.47 25.32
CA GLU A 302 2.31 22.53 24.30
C GLU A 302 1.76 23.89 24.78
#